data_AF-A0A936EPJ4-F1
#
_entry.id   AF-A0A936EPJ4-F1
#
_cell.length_a   1.000
_cell.length_b   1.000
_cell.length_c   1.000
_cell.angle_alpha   90.00
_cell.angle_beta   90.00
_cell.angle_gamma   90.00
#
_symmetry.space_group_name_H-M   'P 1'
#
loop_
_entity.id
_entity.type
_entity.pdbx_description
1 polymer ?
#
loop_
_entity_poly.entity_id
_entity_poly.type
_entity_poly.pdbx_seq_one_letter_code
_entity_poly.pdbx_strand_id
1 'polypeptide(L)'
;MKRTCLFMLITAALFIGSCKSGGSDAEIATDMCGCFNMLKDSLPKEAIVVFEKAAAAEKPQETFGAEIQKLDPETAQKVTAALMGTAKEGSPISNCLKELDKKYKTSMQSDQEAAKRMIAALKDKKDCDIMLALMRMNVKK
;
A
#
# COMPACT_ATOMS: atom_id res chain seq x y z
N MET A 1 50.55 21.25 -40.04
CA MET A 1 50.56 22.09 -38.83
C MET A 1 49.11 22.24 -38.37
N LYS A 2 48.70 21.54 -37.31
CA LYS A 2 48.53 22.10 -35.95
C LYS A 2 47.47 23.22 -35.92
N ARG A 3 46.24 22.91 -35.48
CA ARG A 3 45.65 23.35 -34.20
C ARG A 3 44.10 23.42 -34.19
N THR A 4 43.54 22.62 -33.27
CA THR A 4 42.38 22.88 -32.39
C THR A 4 41.01 23.11 -33.04
N CYS A 5 40.11 22.12 -33.02
CA CYS A 5 39.23 21.76 -31.89
C CYS A 5 38.41 22.95 -31.39
N LEU A 6 37.26 23.21 -32.01
CA LEU A 6 36.18 23.96 -31.40
C LEU A 6 35.01 23.00 -31.14
N PHE A 7 35.20 22.12 -30.14
CA PHE A 7 34.10 21.42 -29.49
C PHE A 7 33.33 22.46 -28.68
N MET A 8 32.23 22.97 -29.23
CA MET A 8 31.27 23.78 -28.47
C MET A 8 30.42 22.82 -27.62
N LEU A 9 31.01 22.41 -26.51
CA LEU A 9 30.36 21.72 -25.39
C LEU A 9 29.49 22.74 -24.65
N ILE A 10 28.26 22.93 -25.12
CA ILE A 10 27.18 23.49 -24.30
C ILE A 10 26.28 22.32 -23.90
N THR A 11 26.83 21.44 -23.06
CA THR A 11 25.99 20.59 -22.22
C THR A 11 25.38 21.50 -21.17
N ALA A 12 24.13 21.90 -21.41
CA ALA A 12 23.23 22.39 -20.40
C ALA A 12 23.20 21.36 -19.27
N ALA A 13 23.93 21.64 -18.19
CA ALA A 13 23.75 20.98 -16.91
C ALA A 13 22.42 21.46 -16.32
N LEU A 14 21.32 21.03 -16.94
CA LEU A 14 20.08 20.81 -16.24
C LEU A 14 20.39 19.65 -15.28
N PHE A 15 20.96 19.96 -14.12
CA PHE A 15 20.73 19.13 -12.95
C PHE A 15 19.24 19.22 -12.68
N ILE A 16 18.52 18.31 -13.33
CA ILE A 16 17.19 17.88 -13.00
C ILE A 16 17.24 17.67 -11.49
N GLY A 17 16.61 18.55 -10.74
CA GLY A 17 16.34 18.29 -9.33
C GLY A 17 15.56 16.99 -9.31
N SER A 18 16.27 15.88 -9.05
CA SER A 18 15.64 14.62 -8.74
C SER A 18 14.85 14.92 -7.47
N CYS A 19 13.57 15.22 -7.62
CA CYS A 19 12.61 15.19 -6.54
C CYS A 19 12.68 13.78 -5.99
N LYS A 20 13.53 13.61 -4.98
CA LYS A 20 13.71 12.40 -4.21
C LYS A 20 12.33 12.12 -3.62
N SER A 21 11.58 11.20 -4.25
CA SER A 21 10.41 10.58 -3.64
C SER A 21 10.81 10.18 -2.22
N GLY A 22 10.03 10.62 -1.23
CA GLY A 22 10.52 10.88 0.12
C GLY A 22 10.87 9.66 0.97
N GLY A 23 10.76 8.44 0.44
CA GLY A 23 10.96 7.21 1.21
C GLY A 23 11.08 5.98 0.32
N SER A 24 11.58 4.89 0.90
CA SER A 24 11.62 3.58 0.22
C SER A 24 10.25 2.91 0.22
N ASP A 25 9.99 2.02 -0.74
CA ASP A 25 8.74 1.24 -0.79
C ASP A 25 8.47 0.47 0.51
N ALA A 26 9.52 -0.02 1.18
CA ALA A 26 9.39 -0.70 2.47
C ALA A 26 8.97 0.22 3.61
N GLU A 27 9.46 1.46 3.60
CA GLU A 27 9.10 2.49 4.57
C GLU A 27 7.65 2.94 4.35
N ILE A 28 7.29 3.22 3.10
CA ILE A 28 5.91 3.56 2.71
C ILE A 28 4.95 2.43 3.11
N ALA A 29 5.29 1.18 2.81
CA ALA A 29 4.45 0.03 3.16
C ALA A 29 4.28 -0.12 4.68
N THR A 30 5.35 0.11 5.45
CA THR A 30 5.29 0.04 6.93
C THR A 30 4.38 1.13 7.49
N ASP A 31 4.52 2.36 6.99
CA ASP A 31 3.70 3.49 7.42
C ASP A 31 2.22 3.28 7.04
N MET A 32 1.94 2.77 5.83
CA MET A 32 0.57 2.42 5.43
C MET A 32 -0.01 1.31 6.30
N CYS A 33 0.79 0.29 6.64
CA CYS A 33 0.36 -0.74 7.59
C CYS A 33 -0.07 -0.12 8.92
N GLY A 34 0.67 0.89 9.42
CA GLY A 34 0.26 1.68 10.58
C GLY A 34 -1.12 2.31 10.44
N CYS A 35 -1.44 2.91 9.28
CA CYS A 35 -2.77 3.47 9.02
C CYS A 35 -3.86 2.38 9.04
N PHE A 36 -3.63 1.24 8.37
CA PHE A 36 -4.62 0.17 8.28
C PHE A 36 -4.77 -0.65 9.57
N ASN A 37 -3.81 -0.60 10.49
CA ASN A 37 -3.95 -1.21 11.80
C ASN A 37 -5.03 -0.56 12.67
N MET A 38 -5.41 0.68 12.36
CA MET A 38 -6.59 1.32 12.97
C MET A 38 -7.89 0.56 12.69
N LEU A 39 -7.95 -0.27 11.63
CA LEU A 39 -9.11 -1.13 11.37
C LEU A 39 -9.25 -2.26 12.38
N LYS A 40 -8.16 -2.74 12.98
CA LYS A 40 -8.21 -3.87 13.91
C LYS A 40 -9.13 -3.57 15.09
N ASP A 41 -9.13 -2.34 15.58
CA ASP A 41 -9.98 -1.89 16.68
C ASP A 41 -11.47 -1.82 16.31
N SER A 42 -11.76 -1.69 15.02
CA SER A 42 -13.13 -1.58 14.48
C SER A 42 -13.68 -2.92 13.99
N LEU A 43 -12.87 -3.97 13.97
CA LEU A 43 -13.22 -5.28 13.44
C LEU A 43 -13.31 -6.32 14.58
N PRO A 44 -14.33 -7.20 14.56
CA PRO A 44 -14.35 -8.35 15.44
C PRO A 44 -13.21 -9.32 15.10
N LYS A 45 -12.81 -10.17 16.05
CA LYS A 45 -11.64 -11.05 15.88
C LYS A 45 -11.80 -12.01 14.70
N GLU A 46 -13.01 -12.51 14.49
CA GLU A 46 -13.38 -13.41 13.40
C GLU A 46 -13.16 -12.74 12.04
N ALA A 47 -13.40 -11.43 11.95
CA ALA A 47 -13.10 -10.65 10.76
C ALA A 47 -11.60 -10.48 10.54
N ILE A 48 -10.80 -10.27 11.59
CA ILE A 48 -9.34 -10.16 11.49
C ILE A 48 -8.75 -11.46 10.91
N VAL A 49 -9.24 -12.61 11.35
CA VAL A 49 -8.83 -13.94 10.84
C VAL A 49 -9.05 -14.08 9.33
N VAL A 50 -10.09 -13.46 8.77
CA VAL A 50 -10.31 -13.45 7.31
C VAL A 50 -9.15 -12.78 6.58
N PHE A 51 -8.68 -11.64 7.08
CA PHE A 51 -7.55 -10.93 6.49
C PHE A 51 -6.24 -11.72 6.66
N GLU A 52 -6.00 -12.31 7.83
CA GLU A 52 -4.84 -13.19 8.07
C GLU A 52 -4.78 -14.35 7.06
N LYS A 53 -5.90 -15.04 6.86
CA LYS A 53 -6.00 -16.13 5.88
C LYS A 53 -5.76 -15.65 4.45
N ALA A 54 -6.36 -14.52 4.08
CA ALA A 54 -6.18 -13.95 2.74
C ALA A 54 -4.73 -13.46 2.49
N ALA A 55 -4.07 -12.92 3.51
CA ALA A 55 -2.68 -12.47 3.45
C ALA A 55 -1.72 -13.64 3.17
N ALA A 56 -1.97 -14.80 3.78
CA ALA A 56 -1.14 -16.00 3.62
C ALA A 56 -1.49 -16.82 2.36
N ALA A 57 -2.68 -16.64 1.78
CA ALA A 57 -3.15 -17.49 0.69
C ALA A 57 -2.43 -17.27 -0.64
N GLU A 58 -2.35 -18.35 -1.43
CA GLU A 58 -1.92 -18.28 -2.83
C GLU A 58 -2.91 -17.49 -3.68
N LYS A 59 -4.20 -17.55 -3.36
CA LYS A 59 -5.28 -16.82 -4.04
C LYS A 59 -6.03 -15.92 -3.03
N PRO A 60 -5.48 -14.73 -2.73
CA PRO A 60 -5.97 -13.84 -1.68
C PRO A 60 -7.44 -13.47 -1.85
N GLN A 61 -7.86 -13.08 -3.05
CA GLN A 61 -9.22 -12.60 -3.31
C GLN A 61 -10.25 -13.73 -3.22
N GLU A 62 -9.97 -14.90 -3.80
CA GLU A 62 -10.83 -16.09 -3.67
C GLU A 62 -10.95 -16.52 -2.20
N THR A 63 -9.83 -16.52 -1.46
CA THR A 63 -9.80 -16.88 -0.03
C THR A 63 -10.59 -15.89 0.81
N PHE A 64 -10.39 -14.59 0.62
CA PHE A 64 -11.15 -13.55 1.30
C PHE A 64 -12.65 -13.72 1.07
N GLY A 65 -13.07 -13.89 -0.18
CA GLY A 65 -14.48 -14.11 -0.52
C GLY A 65 -15.07 -15.34 0.16
N ALA A 66 -14.35 -16.47 0.14
CA ALA A 66 -14.80 -17.72 0.76
C ALA A 66 -14.86 -17.64 2.29
N GLU A 67 -13.95 -16.89 2.93
CA GLU A 67 -13.92 -16.72 4.39
C GLU A 67 -14.96 -15.71 4.87
N ILE A 68 -15.20 -14.62 4.14
CA ILE A 68 -16.31 -13.68 4.43
C ILE A 68 -17.67 -14.38 4.41
N GLN A 69 -17.88 -15.31 3.47
CA GLN A 69 -19.14 -16.07 3.38
C GLN A 69 -19.39 -17.00 4.58
N LYS A 70 -18.37 -17.30 5.37
CA LYS A 70 -18.48 -18.12 6.59
C LYS A 70 -18.81 -17.28 7.82
N LEU A 71 -18.66 -15.96 7.75
CA LEU A 71 -19.03 -15.06 8.83
C LEU A 71 -20.55 -14.95 8.93
N ASP A 72 -21.04 -14.66 10.13
CA ASP A 72 -22.44 -14.27 10.28
C ASP A 72 -22.70 -12.94 9.55
N PRO A 73 -23.97 -12.68 9.14
CA PRO A 73 -24.30 -11.50 8.35
C PRO A 73 -23.92 -10.17 9.03
N GLU A 74 -24.03 -10.07 10.36
CA GLU A 74 -23.70 -8.85 11.09
C GLU A 74 -22.19 -8.57 11.03
N THR A 75 -21.38 -9.61 11.26
CA THR A 75 -19.92 -9.52 11.16
C THR A 75 -19.47 -9.21 9.73
N ALA A 76 -20.02 -9.88 8.72
CA ALA A 76 -19.71 -9.60 7.31
C ALA A 76 -20.06 -8.15 6.93
N GLN A 77 -21.18 -7.63 7.44
CA GLN A 77 -21.57 -6.24 7.25
C GLN A 77 -20.60 -5.27 7.93
N LYS A 78 -20.14 -5.57 9.15
CA LYS A 78 -19.11 -4.77 9.85
C LYS A 78 -17.80 -4.72 9.07
N VAL A 79 -17.37 -5.84 8.47
CA VAL A 79 -16.19 -5.86 7.59
C VAL A 79 -16.38 -4.91 6.41
N THR A 80 -17.52 -5.03 5.73
CA THR A 80 -17.83 -4.19 4.57
C THR A 80 -17.87 -2.71 4.94
N ALA A 81 -18.52 -2.37 6.07
CA ALA A 81 -18.59 -1.01 6.58
C ALA A 81 -17.21 -0.46 6.95
N ALA A 82 -16.36 -1.26 7.58
CA ALA A 82 -15.00 -0.88 7.93
C ALA A 82 -14.15 -0.59 6.68
N LEU A 83 -14.25 -1.44 5.65
CA LEU A 83 -13.56 -1.25 4.36
C LEU A 83 -14.07 -0.01 3.61
N MET A 84 -15.38 0.24 3.58
CA MET A 84 -15.91 1.49 3.02
C MET A 84 -15.47 2.71 3.84
N GLY A 85 -15.35 2.55 5.16
CA GLY A 85 -14.91 3.58 6.09
C GLY A 85 -13.49 4.07 5.82
N THR A 86 -12.59 3.23 5.29
CA THR A 86 -11.22 3.65 4.97
C THR A 86 -11.17 4.69 3.86
N ALA A 87 -12.09 4.59 2.90
CA ALA A 87 -12.19 5.53 1.77
C ALA A 87 -13.02 6.77 2.11
N LYS A 88 -13.79 6.76 3.20
CA LYS A 88 -14.61 7.89 3.62
C LYS A 88 -13.72 9.06 3.99
N GLU A 89 -13.95 10.19 3.33
CA GLU A 89 -13.24 11.44 3.63
C GLU A 89 -13.44 11.86 5.09
N GLY A 90 -12.34 12.27 5.73
CA GLY A 90 -12.32 12.67 7.13
C GLY A 90 -12.24 11.51 8.13
N SER A 91 -12.25 10.25 7.67
CA SER A 91 -11.97 9.11 8.56
C SER A 91 -10.53 9.13 9.06
N PRO A 92 -10.23 8.53 10.23
CA PRO A 92 -8.86 8.43 10.73
C PRO A 92 -7.88 7.83 9.71
N ILE A 93 -8.33 6.80 8.98
CA ILE A 93 -7.53 6.10 7.98
C ILE A 93 -7.34 6.98 6.74
N SER A 94 -8.39 7.62 6.23
CA SER A 94 -8.28 8.55 5.09
C SER A 94 -7.33 9.70 5.40
N ASN A 95 -7.42 10.27 6.61
CA ASN A 95 -6.52 11.33 7.05
C ASN A 95 -5.08 10.83 7.19
N CYS A 96 -4.87 9.64 7.76
CA CYS A 96 -3.55 9.01 7.86
C CYS A 96 -2.93 8.82 6.46
N LEU A 97 -3.68 8.27 5.51
CA LEU A 97 -3.24 8.08 4.13
C LEU A 97 -2.93 9.42 3.43
N LYS A 98 -3.72 10.47 3.68
CA LYS A 98 -3.44 11.83 3.17
C LYS A 98 -2.12 12.39 3.72
N GLU A 99 -1.80 12.16 5.00
CA GLU A 99 -0.52 12.59 5.57
C GLU A 99 0.66 11.79 5.02
N LEU A 100 0.48 10.49 4.74
CA LEU A 100 1.51 9.70 4.05
C LEU A 100 1.75 10.19 2.63
N ASP A 101 0.69 10.52 1.89
CA ASP A 101 0.78 11.07 0.54
C ASP A 101 1.57 12.39 0.53
N LYS A 102 1.30 13.28 1.49
CA LYS A 102 2.08 14.52 1.69
C LYS A 102 3.53 14.23 2.05
N LYS A 103 3.78 13.28 2.95
CA LYS A 103 5.12 12.92 3.44
C LYS A 103 6.00 12.39 2.31
N TYR A 104 5.46 11.49 1.50
CA TYR A 104 6.24 10.77 0.50
C TYR A 104 6.13 11.37 -0.91
N LYS A 105 5.20 12.31 -1.13
CA LYS A 105 4.84 12.89 -2.43
C LYS A 105 4.62 11.80 -3.49
N THR A 106 4.10 10.67 -3.04
CA THR A 106 4.00 9.46 -3.83
C THR A 106 2.84 9.61 -4.78
N SER A 107 3.08 9.53 -6.09
CA SER A 107 2.03 9.09 -7.00
C SER A 107 1.77 7.60 -6.71
N MET A 108 1.02 7.29 -5.64
CA MET A 108 0.64 5.91 -5.27
C MET A 108 -0.25 5.22 -6.31
N GLN A 109 -0.44 5.86 -7.47
CA GLN A 109 -1.25 5.36 -8.55
C GLN A 109 -0.47 4.30 -9.34
N SER A 110 -0.97 3.07 -9.25
CA SER A 110 -0.91 2.04 -10.30
C SER A 110 0.46 1.45 -10.69
N ASP A 111 1.53 1.65 -9.94
CA ASP A 111 2.77 0.89 -10.13
C ASP A 111 2.64 -0.51 -9.47
N GLN A 112 2.33 -1.53 -10.29
CA GLN A 112 2.26 -2.91 -9.84
C GLN A 112 3.60 -3.43 -9.28
N GLU A 113 4.73 -2.95 -9.80
CA GLU A 113 6.04 -3.37 -9.32
C GLU A 113 6.34 -2.75 -7.96
N ALA A 114 5.96 -1.47 -7.74
CA ALA A 114 5.99 -0.89 -6.40
C ALA A 114 5.09 -1.67 -5.42
N ALA A 115 3.86 -2.02 -5.83
CA ALA A 115 2.96 -2.81 -5.00
C ALA A 115 3.55 -4.19 -4.65
N LYS A 116 4.23 -4.87 -5.59
CA LYS A 116 4.94 -6.14 -5.32
C LYS A 116 6.09 -5.96 -4.33
N ARG A 117 6.88 -4.89 -4.45
CA ARG A 117 7.98 -4.57 -3.51
C ARG A 117 7.46 -4.25 -2.11
N MET A 118 6.36 -3.51 -2.01
CA MET A 118 5.66 -3.24 -0.76
C MET A 118 5.11 -4.53 -0.12
N ILE A 119 4.46 -5.40 -0.90
CA ILE A 119 4.00 -6.72 -0.43
C ILE A 119 5.17 -7.54 0.11
N ALA A 120 6.31 -7.57 -0.59
CA ALA A 120 7.50 -8.27 -0.12
C ALA A 120 8.02 -7.71 1.21
N ALA A 121 8.00 -6.38 1.39
CA ALA A 121 8.41 -5.73 2.63
C ALA A 121 7.47 -5.99 3.82
N LEU A 122 6.20 -6.32 3.55
CA LEU A 122 5.20 -6.60 4.57
C LEU A 122 5.07 -8.08 4.93
N LYS A 123 5.58 -9.00 4.10
CA LYS A 123 5.33 -10.44 4.23
C LYS A 123 5.73 -11.03 5.58
N ASP A 124 6.80 -10.53 6.17
CA ASP A 124 7.31 -11.03 7.47
C ASP A 124 6.94 -10.11 8.65
N LYS A 125 6.19 -9.03 8.39
CA LYS A 125 5.73 -8.11 9.43
C LYS A 125 4.44 -8.64 10.03
N LYS A 126 4.61 -9.23 11.22
CA LYS A 126 3.48 -9.47 12.13
C LYS A 126 2.71 -8.17 12.31
N ASP A 127 1.41 -8.28 12.40
CA ASP A 127 0.47 -7.17 12.51
C ASP A 127 0.17 -6.39 11.23
N CYS A 128 0.71 -6.75 10.06
CA CYS A 128 0.35 -6.06 8.81
C CYS A 128 -0.64 -6.84 7.93
N ASP A 129 -1.28 -7.89 8.44
CA ASP A 129 -2.08 -8.83 7.67
C ASP A 129 -3.26 -8.18 6.93
N ILE A 130 -3.92 -7.18 7.53
CA ILE A 130 -5.00 -6.45 6.86
C ILE A 130 -4.48 -5.74 5.61
N MET A 131 -3.41 -4.95 5.75
CA MET A 131 -2.82 -4.25 4.62
C MET A 131 -2.26 -5.22 3.58
N LEU A 132 -1.54 -6.26 4.03
CA LEU A 132 -0.96 -7.27 3.17
C LEU A 132 -2.04 -8.00 2.35
N ALA A 133 -3.15 -8.40 2.98
CA ALA A 133 -4.29 -9.00 2.29
C ALA A 133 -4.87 -8.04 1.23
N LEU A 134 -5.14 -6.79 1.61
CA LEU A 134 -5.70 -5.78 0.70
C LEU A 134 -4.79 -5.54 -0.51
N MET A 135 -3.48 -5.44 -0.31
CA MET A 135 -2.53 -5.28 -1.42
C MET A 135 -2.51 -6.52 -2.32
N ARG A 136 -2.41 -7.71 -1.73
CA ARG A 136 -2.35 -8.97 -2.49
C ARG A 136 -3.63 -9.28 -3.26
N MET A 137 -4.78 -8.75 -2.83
CA MET A 137 -6.04 -8.83 -3.60
C MET A 137 -6.09 -7.87 -4.79
N ASN A 138 -5.34 -6.76 -4.76
CA ASN A 138 -5.39 -5.72 -5.79
C ASN A 138 -4.25 -5.82 -6.82
N VAL A 139 -3.22 -6.62 -6.55
CA VAL A 139 -2.14 -6.89 -7.53
C VAL A 139 -2.55 -8.03 -8.45
N LYS A 140 -2.50 -7.80 -9.76
CA LYS A 140 -2.74 -8.88 -10.75
C LYS A 140 -1.56 -9.85 -10.70
N LYS A 141 -1.86 -11.14 -10.78
CA LYS A 141 -0.86 -12.19 -10.96
C LYS A 141 -0.25 -12.14 -12.36
#